data_AF-A0A914PHY0-F1
#
_entry.id   AF-A0A914PHY0-F1
#
_cell.length_a   1.000
_cell.length_b   1.000
_cell.length_c   1.000
_cell.angle_alpha   90.00
_cell.angle_beta   90.00
_cell.angle_gamma   90.00
#
_symmetry.space_group_name_H-M   'P 1'
#
loop_
_entity.id
_entity.type
_entity.pdbx_description
1 polymer ?
#
loop_
_entity_poly.entity_id
_entity_poly.type
_entity_poly.pdbx_seq_one_letter_code
_entity_poly.pdbx_strand_id
1 'polypeptide(L)'
;MQDFLQDDLKQEHVDEPCKTYFPIFSNYLKESKSGFMVSSGLTWVDFVITEFFTTLIQFYPNTFDKYPDLKEYLDRVHQVPELKDYYSKRPNVY
;
A
#
# COMPACT_ATOMS: atom_id res chain seq x y z
N MET A 1 24.24 -10.97 15.09
CA MET A 1 23.98 -12.11 14.18
C MET A 1 22.49 -12.21 13.85
N GLN A 2 21.59 -12.25 14.84
CA GLN A 2 20.14 -12.17 14.63
C GLN A 2 19.72 -10.89 13.88
N ASP A 3 20.19 -9.72 14.30
CA ASP A 3 19.83 -8.44 13.65
C ASP A 3 20.30 -8.35 12.19
N PHE A 4 21.49 -8.89 11.89
CA PHE A 4 22.04 -8.94 10.53
C PHE A 4 21.21 -9.84 9.61
N LEU A 5 20.77 -11.00 10.10
CA LEU A 5 19.88 -11.88 9.35
C LEU A 5 18.51 -11.24 9.11
N GLN A 6 18.01 -10.45 10.06
CA GLN A 6 16.73 -9.77 9.92
C GLN A 6 16.80 -8.60 8.93
N ASP A 7 17.92 -7.89 8.88
CA ASP A 7 18.19 -6.84 7.89
C ASP A 7 18.33 -7.42 6.48
N ASP A 8 19.07 -8.53 6.31
CA ASP A 8 19.20 -9.22 5.03
C ASP A 8 17.85 -9.74 4.52
N LEU A 9 17.05 -10.37 5.40
CA LEU A 9 15.71 -10.86 5.06
C LEU A 9 14.75 -9.71 4.69
N LYS A 10 14.82 -8.57 5.39
CA LYS A 10 14.04 -7.39 5.03
C LYS A 10 14.49 -6.84 3.68
N GLN A 11 15.79 -6.79 3.42
CA GLN A 11 16.30 -6.31 2.15
C GLN A 11 15.81 -7.19 0.99
N GLU A 12 15.92 -8.51 1.13
CA GLU A 12 15.53 -9.50 0.12
C GLU A 12 14.02 -9.57 -0.09
N HIS A 13 13.23 -9.59 0.98
CA HIS A 13 11.78 -9.88 0.90
C HIS A 13 10.89 -8.65 0.97
N VAL A 14 11.42 -7.48 1.30
CA VAL A 14 10.64 -6.23 1.39
C VAL A 14 11.23 -5.17 0.48
N ASP A 15 12.48 -4.77 0.70
CA ASP A 15 13.02 -3.57 0.05
C ASP A 15 13.24 -3.76 -1.46
N GLU A 16 13.87 -4.86 -1.89
CA GLU A 16 14.09 -5.15 -3.32
C GLU A 16 12.76 -5.39 -4.09
N PRO A 17 11.80 -6.16 -3.56
CA PRO A 17 10.47 -6.26 -4.16
C PRO A 17 9.77 -4.91 -4.25
N CYS A 18 9.77 -4.10 -3.19
CA CYS A 18 9.13 -2.78 -3.21
C CYS A 18 9.75 -1.87 -4.26
N LYS A 19 11.09 -1.83 -4.37
CA LYS A 19 11.79 -1.09 -5.43
C LYS A 19 11.36 -1.51 -6.83
N THR A 20 11.08 -2.80 -7.03
CA THR A 20 10.68 -3.36 -8.32
C THR A 20 9.21 -3.09 -8.64
N TYR A 21 8.30 -3.33 -7.68
CA TYR A 21 6.87 -3.35 -7.92
C TYR A 21 6.17 -2.01 -7.68
N PHE A 22 6.64 -1.17 -6.74
CA PHE A 22 6.00 0.12 -6.45
C PHE A 22 5.96 1.06 -7.67
N PRO A 23 7.01 1.16 -8.50
CA PRO A 23 6.94 1.94 -9.73
C PRO A 23 5.84 1.49 -10.70
N ILE A 24 5.48 0.20 -10.69
CA ILE A 24 4.40 -0.33 -11.53
C ILE A 24 3.04 0.18 -11.04
N PHE A 25 2.78 0.15 -9.73
CA PHE A 25 1.56 0.74 -9.14
C PHE A 25 1.49 2.25 -9.38
N SER A 26 2.60 2.96 -9.20
CA SER A 26 2.70 4.39 -9.54
C SER A 26 2.36 4.67 -11.00
N ASN A 27 2.80 3.81 -11.93
CA ASN A 27 2.47 3.95 -13.35
C ASN A 27 0.98 3.71 -13.60
N TYR A 28 0.36 2.69 -12.99
CA TYR A 28 -1.09 2.49 -13.10
C TYR A 28 -1.89 3.69 -12.60
N LEU A 29 -1.50 4.30 -11.48
CA LEU A 29 -2.14 5.52 -10.97
C LEU A 29 -2.01 6.70 -11.94
N LYS A 30 -0.86 6.86 -12.57
CA LYS A 30 -0.63 7.91 -13.58
C LYS A 30 -1.47 7.68 -14.83
N GLU A 31 -1.56 6.44 -15.29
CA GLU A 31 -2.29 6.06 -16.50
C GLU A 31 -3.81 6.12 -16.30
N SER A 32 -4.31 5.76 -15.11
CA SER A 32 -5.74 5.70 -14.84
C SER A 32 -6.41 7.07 -14.90
N LYS A 33 -5.71 8.14 -14.48
CA LYS A 33 -6.22 9.52 -14.34
C LYS A 33 -7.46 9.66 -13.44
N SER A 34 -7.89 8.59 -12.79
CA SER A 34 -9.08 8.55 -11.93
C SER A 34 -8.75 8.80 -10.45
N GLY A 35 -7.45 8.76 -10.10
CA GLY A 35 -7.00 8.66 -8.71
C GLY A 35 -7.13 7.26 -8.12
N PHE A 36 -7.57 6.27 -8.89
CA PHE A 36 -7.64 4.86 -8.48
C PHE A 36 -6.79 4.02 -9.42
N MET A 37 -6.64 2.73 -9.14
CA MET A 37 -5.75 1.84 -9.89
C MET A 37 -6.17 1.66 -11.36
N VAL A 38 -7.44 1.90 -11.68
CA VAL A 38 -7.99 1.77 -13.04
C VAL A 38 -8.81 2.99 -13.43
N SER A 39 -8.94 3.23 -14.74
CA SER A 39 -9.57 4.44 -15.27
C SER A 39 -11.07 4.57 -14.97
N SER A 40 -11.74 3.46 -14.65
CA SER A 40 -13.16 3.45 -14.26
C SER A 40 -13.43 4.00 -12.85
N GLY A 41 -12.40 4.39 -12.10
CA GLY A 41 -12.53 4.86 -10.73
C GLY A 41 -12.35 3.74 -9.70
N LEU A 42 -13.02 3.86 -8.55
CA LEU A 42 -12.89 2.92 -7.44
C LEU A 42 -13.42 1.53 -7.80
N THR A 43 -12.60 0.51 -7.61
CA THR A 43 -12.92 -0.89 -7.85
C THR A 43 -12.43 -1.78 -6.71
N TRP A 44 -12.80 -3.07 -6.75
CA TRP A 44 -12.32 -4.05 -5.77
C TRP A 44 -10.79 -4.20 -5.75
N VAL A 45 -10.11 -3.90 -6.86
CA VAL A 45 -8.64 -3.91 -6.97
C VAL A 45 -8.01 -2.93 -5.99
N ASP A 46 -8.64 -1.76 -5.81
CA ASP A 46 -8.15 -0.73 -4.91
C ASP A 46 -8.18 -1.20 -3.45
N PHE A 47 -9.19 -1.98 -3.08
CA PHE A 47 -9.32 -2.54 -1.74
C PHE A 47 -8.25 -3.61 -1.46
N VAL A 48 -7.98 -4.48 -2.43
CA VAL A 48 -6.96 -5.53 -2.27
C VAL A 48 -5.57 -4.93 -2.13
N ILE A 49 -5.21 -3.95 -2.96
CA ILE A 49 -3.89 -3.31 -2.90
C ILE A 49 -3.76 -2.47 -1.62
N THR A 50 -4.81 -1.74 -1.25
CA THR A 50 -4.79 -0.91 -0.04
C THR A 50 -4.64 -1.74 1.22
N GLU A 51 -5.31 -2.89 1.32
CA GLU A 51 -5.17 -3.78 2.48
C GLU A 51 -3.76 -4.38 2.56
N PHE A 52 -3.19 -4.79 1.42
CA PHE A 52 -1.82 -5.28 1.36
C PHE A 52 -0.81 -4.21 1.79
N PHE A 53 -0.93 -2.99 1.28
CA PHE A 53 -0.06 -1.87 1.65
C PHE A 53 -0.24 -1.44 3.10
N THR A 54 -1.47 -1.46 3.63
CA THR A 54 -1.72 -1.15 5.05
C THR A 54 -1.00 -2.14 5.96
N THR A 55 -1.10 -3.44 5.65
CA THR A 55 -0.36 -4.48 6.38
C THR A 55 1.15 -4.25 6.27
N LEU A 56 1.65 -3.93 5.06
CA LEU A 56 3.07 -3.68 4.84
C LEU A 56 3.60 -2.48 5.65
N ILE A 57 2.82 -1.40 5.77
CA ILE A 57 3.17 -0.22 6.58
C ILE A 57 3.21 -0.56 8.08
N GLN A 58 2.29 -1.41 8.56
CA GLN A 58 2.29 -1.83 9.97
C GLN A 58 3.58 -2.55 10.36
N PHE A 59 4.11 -3.42 9.49
CA PHE A 59 5.37 -4.12 9.74
C PHE A 59 6.60 -3.29 9.38
N TYR A 60 6.52 -2.43 8.36
CA TYR A 60 7.64 -1.65 7.84
C TYR A 60 7.23 -0.19 7.53
N PRO A 61 7.20 0.69 8.54
CA PRO A 61 6.60 2.04 8.44
C PRO A 61 7.21 2.95 7.36
N ASN A 62 8.50 2.81 7.07
CA ASN A 62 9.25 3.70 6.18
C ASN A 62 9.28 3.24 4.71
N THR A 63 8.59 2.14 4.39
CA THR A 63 8.65 1.51 3.05
C THR A 63 8.15 2.42 1.93
N PHE A 64 7.22 3.31 2.25
CA PHE A 64 6.58 4.21 1.27
C PHE A 64 7.19 5.61 1.22
N ASP A 65 8.24 5.91 1.98
CA ASP A 65 8.80 7.28 2.07
C ASP A 65 9.29 7.83 0.72
N LYS A 66 9.70 6.93 -0.18
CA LYS A 66 10.13 7.27 -1.54
C LYS A 66 8.98 7.30 -2.56
N TYR A 67 7.75 7.00 -2.14
CA TYR A 67 6.57 6.80 -2.99
C TYR A 67 5.36 7.58 -2.43
N PRO A 68 5.43 8.93 -2.43
CA PRO A 68 4.36 9.77 -1.87
C PRO A 68 3.03 9.65 -2.61
N ASP A 69 3.07 9.31 -3.90
CA ASP A 69 1.89 9.04 -4.72
C ASP A 69 1.11 7.80 -4.25
N LEU A 70 1.83 6.76 -3.83
CA LEU A 70 1.22 5.57 -3.23
C LEU A 70 0.62 5.87 -1.85
N LYS A 71 1.25 6.73 -1.05
CA LYS A 71 0.67 7.19 0.23
C LYS A 71 -0.63 7.95 -0.01
N GLU A 72 -0.64 8.90 -0.95
CA GLU A 72 -1.83 9.67 -1.30
C GLU A 72 -2.97 8.76 -1.81
N TYR A 73 -2.62 7.74 -2.59
CA TYR A 73 -3.57 6.73 -3.03
C TYR A 73 -4.20 5.97 -1.87
N LEU A 74 -3.41 5.53 -0.87
CA LEU A 74 -3.93 4.84 0.31
C LEU A 74 -4.88 5.72 1.11
N ASP A 75 -4.49 6.97 1.34
CA ASP A 75 -5.32 7.94 2.05
C ASP A 75 -6.66 8.15 1.33
N ARG A 76 -6.64 8.22 -0.01
CA ARG A 76 -7.84 8.37 -0.83
C ARG A 76 -8.80 7.19 -0.67
N VAL A 77 -8.29 5.95 -0.70
CA VAL A 77 -9.13 4.75 -0.52
C VAL A 77 -9.67 4.66 0.91
N HIS A 78 -8.86 4.99 1.92
CA HIS A 78 -9.31 5.02 3.33
C HIS A 78 -10.34 6.12 3.63
N GLN A 79 -10.41 7.18 2.83
CA GLN A 79 -11.36 8.27 2.99
C GLN A 79 -12.72 8.01 2.33
N VAL A 80 -12.90 6.89 1.61
CA VAL A 80 -14.18 6.50 1.02
C VAL A 80 -15.25 6.44 2.13
N PRO A 81 -16.31 7.28 2.07
CA PRO A 81 -17.28 7.43 3.15
C PRO A 81 -17.92 6.11 3.59
N GLU A 82 -18.20 5.22 2.64
CA GLU A 82 -18.82 3.92 2.83
C GLU A 82 -17.94 2.96 3.65
N LEU A 83 -16.63 3.18 3.68
CA LEU A 83 -15.68 2.34 4.43
C LEU A 83 -15.44 2.83 5.86
N LYS A 84 -15.84 4.06 6.21
CA LYS A 84 -15.59 4.64 7.55
C LYS A 84 -16.16 3.77 8.67
N ASP A 85 -17.38 3.28 8.46
CA ASP A 85 -18.06 2.38 9.38
C ASP A 85 -17.32 1.05 9.54
N TYR A 86 -16.82 0.50 8.43
CA TYR A 86 -16.05 -0.74 8.43
C TYR A 86 -14.74 -0.57 9.20
N TYR A 87 -13.96 0.47 8.91
CA TYR A 87 -12.69 0.71 9.62
C TYR A 87 -12.87 0.96 11.11
N SER A 88 -14.01 1.55 11.52
CA SER A 88 -14.32 1.78 12.95
C SER A 88 -14.72 0.50 13.69
N LYS A 89 -15.26 -0.50 12.97
CA LYS A 89 -15.81 -1.73 13.56
C LYS A 89 -14.90 -2.95 13.36
N ARG A 90 -14.00 -2.93 12.37
CA ARG A 90 -13.17 -4.10 12.03
C ARG A 90 -12.22 -4.43 13.20
N PRO A 91 -12.08 -5.71 13.58
CA PRO A 91 -11.11 -6.10 14.58
C PRO A 91 -9.70 -5.77 14.11
N ASN A 92 -8.85 -5.26 15.01
CA ASN A 92 -7.43 -5.18 14.71
C ASN A 92 -6.80 -6.56 14.94
N VAL A 93 -6.43 -7.25 13.86
CA VAL A 93 -5.89 -8.61 13.92
C VAL A 93 -4.37 -8.69 13.87
N TYR A 94 -3.64 -7.57 13.74
CA TYR A 94 -2.18 -7.51 13.83
C TYR A 94 -1.70 -6.18 14.43
#